data_AF-A0A8T1A4B7-F1
#
_entry.id   AF-A0A8T1A4B7-F1
#
_cell.length_a   1.000
_cell.length_b   1.000
_cell.length_c   1.000
_cell.angle_alpha   90.00
_cell.angle_beta   90.00
_cell.angle_gamma   90.00
#
_symmetry.space_group_name_H-M   'P 1'
#
loop_
_entity.id
_entity.type
_entity.pdbx_description
1 polymer ?
#
loop_
_entity_poly.entity_id
_entity_poly.type
_entity_poly.pdbx_seq_one_letter_code
_entity_poly.pdbx_strand_id
1 'polypeptide(L)'
;PVRDPTYLFSTPEFVEKGTIFWPDFWHPMNTIFNINKESLLWELVGTPYVDMFEQESGQLLIDRRRSDVALKIVQFLALRKPDHFERFKLLHGDKDLFRLAWLKTNTSFYMIQTPAAAAGLVKGKQFCGMTMVQHDPQGDILFLHHNGKKLIGEEETSKTRVWTHLQSFVFPKNLASVNVNTNERYEYMATNYHVRIVGGGIFR
;
A
#
# COMPACT_ATOMS: atom_id res chain seq x y z
N PRO A 1 -0.95 14.05 3.45
CA PRO A 1 -2.13 13.96 2.56
C PRO A 1 -2.15 15.17 1.61
N VAL A 2 -2.70 15.04 0.39
CA VAL A 2 -2.81 16.18 -0.55
C VAL A 2 -4.10 16.98 -0.36
N ARG A 3 -5.10 16.41 0.35
CA ARG A 3 -6.35 17.05 0.75
C ARG A 3 -6.85 16.49 2.08
N ASP A 4 -7.83 17.12 2.71
CA ASP A 4 -8.42 16.64 3.97
C ASP A 4 -9.02 15.23 3.79
N PRO A 5 -8.52 14.20 4.51
CA PRO A 5 -9.01 12.83 4.39
C PRO A 5 -10.28 12.54 5.24
N THR A 6 -10.84 13.52 5.95
CA THR A 6 -11.98 13.31 6.88
C THR A 6 -13.20 12.67 6.20
N TYR A 7 -13.43 12.94 4.92
CA TYR A 7 -14.54 12.33 4.17
C TYR A 7 -14.46 10.79 4.13
N LEU A 8 -13.26 10.19 4.26
CA LEU A 8 -13.07 8.74 4.30
C LEU A 8 -13.87 8.07 5.42
N PHE A 9 -14.10 8.75 6.55
CA PHE A 9 -14.90 8.22 7.65
C PHE A 9 -16.39 8.04 7.31
N SER A 10 -16.84 8.65 6.21
CA SER A 10 -18.23 8.57 5.75
C SER A 10 -18.37 7.78 4.44
N THR A 11 -17.29 7.24 3.87
CA THR A 11 -17.40 6.48 2.63
C THR A 11 -18.06 5.11 2.89
N PRO A 12 -18.78 4.54 1.90
CA PRO A 12 -19.41 3.23 2.06
C PRO A 12 -18.42 2.14 2.51
N GLU A 13 -17.19 2.18 1.99
CA GLU A 13 -16.15 1.22 2.30
C GLU A 13 -15.79 1.22 3.79
N PHE A 14 -15.63 2.40 4.39
CA PHE A 14 -15.31 2.50 5.81
C PHE A 14 -16.53 2.21 6.69
N VAL A 15 -17.71 2.73 6.35
CA VAL A 15 -18.93 2.49 7.13
C VAL A 15 -19.25 1.00 7.18
N GLU A 16 -19.17 0.31 6.04
CA GLU A 16 -19.45 -1.13 5.96
C GLU A 16 -18.35 -1.94 6.65
N LYS A 17 -17.07 -1.74 6.30
CA LYS A 17 -15.98 -2.62 6.73
C LYS A 17 -15.36 -2.24 8.07
N GLY A 18 -15.40 -0.97 8.46
CA GLY A 18 -14.75 -0.44 9.66
C GLY A 18 -13.24 -0.35 9.57
N THR A 19 -12.63 -0.72 8.45
CA THR A 19 -11.18 -0.59 8.22
C THR A 19 -10.89 -0.36 6.75
N ILE A 20 -10.03 0.61 6.44
CA ILE A 20 -9.43 0.80 5.11
C ILE A 20 -7.91 0.67 5.21
N PHE A 21 -7.36 -0.15 4.32
CA PHE A 21 -5.92 -0.34 4.12
C PHE A 21 -5.51 0.09 2.71
N TRP A 22 -4.24 0.47 2.58
CA TRP A 22 -3.63 0.85 1.32
C TRP A 22 -2.65 -0.21 0.85
N PRO A 23 -2.63 -0.52 -0.46
CA PRO A 23 -1.66 -1.44 -1.02
C PRO A 23 -0.26 -0.81 -1.00
N ASP A 24 0.74 -1.65 -0.78
CA ASP A 24 2.13 -1.39 -1.11
C ASP A 24 2.35 -1.65 -2.63
N PHE A 25 3.55 -1.41 -3.12
CA PHE A 25 4.01 -1.81 -4.45
C PHE A 25 4.07 -3.32 -4.64
N TRP A 26 4.18 -4.09 -3.56
CA TRP A 26 4.48 -5.52 -3.62
C TRP A 26 3.22 -6.36 -3.70
N HIS A 27 3.25 -7.30 -4.63
CA HIS A 27 2.29 -8.37 -4.76
C HIS A 27 3.03 -9.71 -4.52
N PRO A 28 2.42 -10.72 -3.86
CA PRO A 28 3.00 -12.06 -3.68
C PRO A 28 3.75 -12.66 -4.87
N MET A 29 3.27 -12.43 -6.10
CA MET A 29 3.92 -12.91 -7.33
C MET A 29 5.22 -12.17 -7.70
N ASN A 30 5.44 -10.98 -7.15
CA ASN A 30 6.58 -10.09 -7.42
C ASN A 30 7.11 -9.43 -6.14
N THR A 31 7.08 -10.14 -5.02
CA THR A 31 7.56 -9.63 -3.72
C THR A 31 9.03 -9.91 -3.51
N ILE A 32 9.75 -8.93 -2.94
CA ILE A 32 11.12 -9.10 -2.45
C ILE A 32 11.18 -9.48 -0.96
N PHE A 33 10.02 -9.56 -0.29
CA PHE A 33 9.93 -9.73 1.17
C PHE A 33 9.45 -11.11 1.62
N ASN A 34 9.52 -12.09 0.72
CA ASN A 34 9.16 -13.48 1.00
C ASN A 34 7.72 -13.67 1.50
N ILE A 35 6.78 -12.80 1.06
CA ILE A 35 5.33 -12.92 1.32
C ILE A 35 4.66 -13.55 0.09
N ASN A 36 5.17 -14.70 -0.34
CA ASN A 36 4.63 -15.51 -1.44
C ASN A 36 3.87 -16.74 -0.90
N LYS A 37 3.30 -17.54 -1.80
CA LYS A 37 2.48 -18.72 -1.45
C LYS A 37 3.28 -19.79 -0.69
N GLU A 38 4.55 -19.94 -1.00
CA GLU A 38 5.45 -20.96 -0.44
C GLU A 38 6.09 -20.52 0.89
N SER A 39 5.80 -19.31 1.37
CA SER A 39 6.40 -18.75 2.58
C SER A 39 5.93 -19.45 3.87
N LEU A 40 6.88 -19.76 4.76
CA LEU A 40 6.60 -20.25 6.12
C LEU A 40 5.86 -19.22 6.99
N LEU A 41 5.73 -17.97 6.52
CA LEU A 41 4.91 -16.94 7.14
C LEU A 41 3.50 -17.44 7.45
N TRP A 42 2.87 -18.10 6.48
CA TRP A 42 1.47 -18.54 6.56
C TRP A 42 1.28 -19.61 7.63
N GLU A 43 2.23 -20.53 7.75
CA GLU A 43 2.26 -21.53 8.82
C GLU A 43 2.50 -20.87 10.18
N LEU A 44 3.48 -19.96 10.28
CA LEU A 44 3.84 -19.27 11.51
C LEU A 44 2.68 -18.43 12.07
N VAL A 45 1.94 -17.72 11.20
CA VAL A 45 0.74 -16.96 11.57
C VAL A 45 -0.48 -17.89 11.73
N GLY A 46 -0.43 -19.09 11.17
CA GLY A 46 -1.52 -20.05 11.15
C GLY A 46 -2.72 -19.53 10.37
N THR A 47 -2.49 -19.01 9.17
CA THR A 47 -3.49 -18.45 8.25
C THR A 47 -3.25 -18.98 6.83
N PRO A 48 -4.27 -19.39 6.07
CA PRO A 48 -4.10 -19.77 4.68
C PRO A 48 -3.52 -18.63 3.82
N TYR A 49 -2.79 -18.97 2.76
CA TYR A 49 -2.32 -18.00 1.77
C TYR A 49 -3.50 -17.22 1.17
N VAL A 50 -3.32 -15.90 1.03
CA VAL A 50 -4.28 -15.02 0.36
C VAL A 50 -3.57 -14.22 -0.72
N ASP A 51 -4.06 -14.37 -1.94
CA ASP A 51 -3.55 -13.70 -3.14
C ASP A 51 -4.07 -12.25 -3.22
N MET A 52 -3.30 -11.32 -2.68
CA MET A 52 -3.60 -9.90 -2.69
C MET A 52 -2.35 -9.06 -2.46
N PHE A 53 -2.42 -7.76 -2.77
CA PHE A 53 -1.35 -6.81 -2.45
C PHE A 53 -0.96 -6.87 -0.98
N GLU A 54 0.35 -6.78 -0.75
CA GLU A 54 0.86 -6.43 0.57
C GLU A 54 0.36 -5.04 0.96
N GLN A 55 0.28 -4.79 2.26
CA GLN A 55 -0.25 -3.57 2.82
C GLN A 55 0.89 -2.62 3.24
N GLU A 56 0.69 -1.32 3.00
CA GLU A 56 1.59 -0.25 3.47
C GLU A 56 1.03 0.34 4.78
N SER A 57 1.81 0.35 5.87
CA SER A 57 1.34 0.77 7.22
C SER A 57 1.50 2.26 7.48
N GLY A 58 2.12 3.01 6.56
CA GLY A 58 2.29 4.46 6.67
C GLY A 58 1.01 5.26 6.92
N GLN A 59 -0.15 4.71 6.55
CA GLN A 59 -1.45 5.23 6.94
C GLN A 59 -2.48 4.11 7.02
N LEU A 60 -3.35 4.22 8.02
CA LEU A 60 -4.35 3.23 8.36
C LEU A 60 -5.62 3.97 8.78
N LEU A 61 -6.79 3.47 8.38
CA LEU A 61 -8.07 3.96 8.85
C LEU A 61 -8.82 2.82 9.52
N ILE A 62 -8.95 2.86 10.85
CA ILE A 62 -9.44 1.73 11.65
C ILE A 62 -10.47 2.23 12.68
N ASP A 63 -11.66 1.64 12.68
CA ASP A 63 -12.57 1.66 13.82
C ASP A 63 -12.06 0.69 14.90
N ARG A 64 -11.36 1.26 15.88
CA ARG A 64 -10.74 0.49 16.97
C ARG A 64 -11.74 -0.31 17.81
N ARG A 65 -13.01 0.10 17.87
CA ARG A 65 -14.03 -0.60 18.67
C ARG A 65 -14.50 -1.87 17.97
N ARG A 66 -14.50 -1.87 16.64
CA ARG A 66 -14.88 -3.02 15.79
C ARG A 66 -13.73 -3.98 15.51
N SER A 67 -12.48 -3.54 15.69
CA SER A 67 -11.28 -4.30 15.34
C SER A 67 -10.42 -4.67 16.56
N ASP A 68 -11.01 -4.80 17.75
CA ASP A 68 -10.25 -4.99 19.00
C ASP A 68 -9.42 -6.29 18.99
N VAL A 69 -9.99 -7.40 18.49
CA VAL A 69 -9.30 -8.70 18.39
C VAL A 69 -8.11 -8.59 17.43
N ALA A 70 -8.32 -8.00 16.25
CA ALA A 70 -7.26 -7.84 15.27
C ALA A 70 -6.12 -6.95 15.78
N LEU A 71 -6.44 -5.84 16.46
CA LEU A 71 -5.43 -4.97 17.08
C LEU A 71 -4.61 -5.68 18.17
N LYS A 72 -5.23 -6.54 18.98
CA LYS A 72 -4.50 -7.40 19.94
C LYS A 72 -3.55 -8.37 19.23
N ILE A 73 -3.97 -8.93 18.09
CA ILE A 73 -3.09 -9.79 17.28
C ILE A 73 -1.94 -8.99 16.66
N VAL A 74 -2.17 -7.78 16.14
CA VAL A 74 -1.06 -6.91 15.67
C VAL A 74 -0.04 -6.69 16.78
N GLN A 75 -0.51 -6.31 17.96
CA GLN A 75 0.37 -6.09 19.11
C GLN A 75 1.14 -7.36 19.49
N PHE A 76 0.49 -8.52 19.47
CA PHE A 76 1.14 -9.80 19.72
C PHE A 76 2.22 -10.09 18.68
N LEU A 77 1.92 -9.96 17.39
CA LEU A 77 2.87 -10.23 16.29
C LEU A 77 4.07 -9.28 16.34
N ALA A 78 3.85 -8.00 16.65
CA ALA A 78 4.89 -6.98 16.70
C ALA A 78 5.80 -7.09 17.94
N LEU A 79 5.28 -7.52 19.08
CA LEU A 79 6.01 -7.47 20.36
C LEU A 79 6.50 -8.83 20.87
N ARG A 80 6.04 -9.94 20.30
CA ARG A 80 6.42 -11.29 20.74
C ARG A 80 7.93 -11.50 20.62
N LYS A 81 8.52 -12.16 21.62
CA LYS A 81 9.90 -12.63 21.62
C LYS A 81 10.00 -14.17 21.74
N PRO A 82 10.97 -14.82 21.08
CA PRO A 82 11.88 -14.23 20.10
C PRO A 82 11.13 -13.85 18.81
N ASP A 83 11.66 -12.87 18.08
CA ASP A 83 11.05 -12.41 16.84
C ASP A 83 11.39 -13.39 15.71
N HIS A 84 10.41 -14.20 15.34
CA HIS A 84 10.58 -15.22 14.30
C HIS A 84 10.48 -14.62 12.89
N PHE A 85 9.78 -13.49 12.72
CA PHE A 85 9.68 -12.83 11.43
C PHE A 85 11.04 -12.28 11.02
N GLU A 86 11.71 -11.58 11.92
CA GLU A 86 13.06 -11.05 11.69
C GLU A 86 14.09 -12.18 11.57
N ARG A 87 14.06 -13.16 12.50
CA ARG A 87 15.04 -14.25 12.54
C ARG A 87 15.03 -15.11 11.27
N PHE A 88 13.85 -15.36 10.70
CA PHE A 88 13.69 -16.16 9.49
C PHE A 88 13.47 -15.32 8.22
N LYS A 89 13.52 -13.98 8.32
CA LYS A 89 13.32 -13.05 7.21
C LYS A 89 12.02 -13.32 6.44
N LEU A 90 10.93 -13.50 7.18
CA LEU A 90 9.60 -13.83 6.63
C LEU A 90 8.75 -12.60 6.32
N LEU A 91 9.14 -11.43 6.85
CA LEU A 91 8.45 -10.16 6.68
C LEU A 91 9.47 -9.03 6.89
N HIS A 92 9.23 -7.88 6.27
CA HIS A 92 10.09 -6.70 6.45
C HIS A 92 9.40 -5.62 7.27
N GLY A 93 9.87 -5.40 8.50
CA GLY A 93 9.34 -4.38 9.40
C GLY A 93 7.95 -4.71 9.93
N ASP A 94 7.10 -3.70 10.07
CA ASP A 94 5.74 -3.83 10.60
C ASP A 94 4.66 -3.71 9.51
N LYS A 95 5.05 -3.44 8.26
CA LYS A 95 4.13 -2.89 7.25
C LYS A 95 2.89 -3.73 7.04
N ASP A 96 3.06 -5.05 7.03
CA ASP A 96 2.04 -6.02 6.64
C ASP A 96 1.42 -6.73 7.86
N LEU A 97 1.84 -6.39 9.08
CA LEU A 97 1.34 -7.01 10.31
C LEU A 97 -0.14 -6.73 10.53
N PHE A 98 -0.65 -5.56 10.13
CA PHE A 98 -2.08 -5.24 10.21
C PHE A 98 -2.89 -6.13 9.26
N ARG A 99 -2.48 -6.25 8.00
CA ARG A 99 -3.13 -7.18 7.06
C ARG A 99 -3.14 -8.61 7.59
N LEU A 100 -2.00 -9.12 8.07
CA LEU A 100 -1.90 -10.48 8.61
C LEU A 100 -2.84 -10.71 9.81
N ALA A 101 -2.91 -9.74 10.72
CA ALA A 101 -3.79 -9.84 11.88
C ALA A 101 -5.28 -9.82 11.49
N TRP A 102 -5.66 -9.01 10.50
CA TRP A 102 -7.04 -8.98 9.99
C TRP A 102 -7.42 -10.29 9.31
N LEU A 103 -6.53 -10.84 8.47
CA LEU A 103 -6.73 -12.15 7.86
C LEU A 103 -6.84 -13.27 8.92
N LYS A 104 -5.94 -13.27 9.92
CA LYS A 104 -5.93 -14.26 11.00
C LYS A 104 -7.22 -14.28 11.81
N THR A 105 -7.79 -13.10 12.06
CA THR A 105 -8.99 -12.92 12.89
C THR A 105 -10.27 -12.90 12.08
N ASN A 106 -10.19 -13.03 10.75
CA ASN A 106 -11.31 -12.81 9.83
C ASN A 106 -12.01 -11.46 10.06
N THR A 107 -11.27 -10.44 10.46
CA THR A 107 -11.79 -9.08 10.69
C THR A 107 -11.99 -8.41 9.34
N SER A 108 -13.15 -7.77 9.15
CA SER A 108 -13.50 -7.12 7.89
C SER A 108 -12.60 -5.91 7.62
N PHE A 109 -12.21 -5.72 6.37
CA PHE A 109 -11.50 -4.53 5.89
C PHE A 109 -11.76 -4.31 4.40
N TYR A 110 -11.51 -3.09 3.96
CA TYR A 110 -11.45 -2.72 2.56
C TYR A 110 -9.99 -2.42 2.19
N MET A 111 -9.47 -3.12 1.19
CA MET A 111 -8.20 -2.74 0.56
C MET A 111 -8.50 -1.76 -0.58
N ILE A 112 -7.82 -0.61 -0.62
CA ILE A 112 -7.90 0.29 -1.77
C ILE A 112 -7.50 -0.48 -3.03
N GLN A 113 -8.38 -0.46 -4.04
CA GLN A 113 -8.22 -1.24 -5.27
C GLN A 113 -7.20 -0.62 -6.23
N THR A 114 -6.97 0.68 -6.09
CA THR A 114 -6.05 1.48 -6.91
C THR A 114 -4.62 1.24 -6.41
N PRO A 115 -3.73 0.58 -7.18
CA PRO A 115 -2.37 0.30 -6.73
C PRO A 115 -1.57 1.56 -6.42
N ALA A 116 -0.51 1.37 -5.63
CA ALA A 116 0.43 2.44 -5.35
C ALA A 116 1.10 2.93 -6.65
N ALA A 117 1.14 4.25 -6.81
CA ALA A 117 1.90 4.94 -7.84
C ALA A 117 3.20 5.50 -7.24
N ALA A 118 4.07 6.07 -8.07
CA ALA A 118 5.32 6.67 -7.62
C ALA A 118 5.49 8.09 -8.19
N ALA A 119 5.80 9.04 -7.32
CA ALA A 119 6.19 10.40 -7.67
C ALA A 119 7.72 10.53 -7.59
N GLY A 120 8.27 11.28 -8.54
CA GLY A 120 9.72 11.43 -8.64
C GLY A 120 10.15 12.30 -9.81
N LEU A 121 11.34 12.00 -10.33
CA LEU A 121 11.99 12.75 -11.40
C LEU A 121 12.49 11.81 -12.50
N VAL A 122 12.62 12.34 -13.71
CA VAL A 122 13.23 11.62 -14.83
C VAL A 122 14.64 12.16 -15.05
N LYS A 123 15.63 11.25 -15.07
CA LYS A 123 17.02 11.54 -15.45
C LYS A 123 17.33 10.78 -16.74
N GLY A 124 17.51 11.50 -17.84
CA GLY A 124 17.67 10.88 -19.16
C GLY A 124 16.41 10.10 -19.55
N LYS A 125 16.53 8.78 -19.68
CA LYS A 125 15.43 7.86 -20.01
C LYS A 125 14.92 7.04 -18.82
N GLN A 126 15.40 7.32 -17.61
CA GLN A 126 15.06 6.56 -16.40
C GLN A 126 14.19 7.38 -15.46
N PHE A 127 13.14 6.75 -14.93
CA PHE A 127 12.32 7.31 -13.85
C PHE A 127 12.93 6.94 -12.49
N CYS A 128 13.08 7.94 -11.63
CA CYS A 128 13.55 7.80 -10.25
C CYS A 128 12.39 8.11 -9.30
N GLY A 129 11.67 7.08 -8.86
CA GLY A 129 10.60 7.19 -7.87
C GLY A 129 11.17 7.42 -6.47
N MET A 130 10.66 8.43 -5.77
CA MET A 130 11.12 8.82 -4.42
C MET A 130 10.02 8.72 -3.37
N THR A 131 8.77 8.83 -3.82
CA THR A 131 7.59 8.97 -2.97
C THR A 131 6.51 8.06 -3.52
N MET A 132 5.97 7.19 -2.68
CA MET A 132 4.78 6.41 -2.98
C MET A 132 3.56 7.33 -3.01
N VAL A 133 2.72 7.14 -4.01
CA VAL A 133 1.48 7.88 -4.23
C VAL A 133 0.33 6.92 -4.04
N GLN A 134 -0.57 7.26 -3.13
CA GLN A 134 -1.67 6.39 -2.72
C GLN A 134 -2.99 7.12 -2.88
N HIS A 135 -4.01 6.33 -3.18
CA HIS A 135 -5.27 6.83 -3.68
C HIS A 135 -6.40 6.59 -2.69
N ASP A 136 -7.51 7.28 -2.89
CA ASP A 136 -8.76 7.02 -2.18
C ASP A 136 -9.59 5.92 -2.87
N PRO A 137 -10.78 5.56 -2.33
CA PRO A 137 -11.64 4.56 -2.95
C PRO A 137 -12.14 4.93 -4.36
N GLN A 138 -12.12 6.21 -4.73
CA GLN A 138 -12.50 6.71 -6.05
C GLN A 138 -11.32 6.65 -7.05
N GLY A 139 -10.11 6.38 -6.56
CA GLY A 139 -8.89 6.33 -7.37
C GLY A 139 -8.18 7.67 -7.49
N ASP A 140 -8.63 8.69 -6.77
CA ASP A 140 -7.97 9.99 -6.74
C ASP A 140 -6.77 9.97 -5.78
N ILE A 141 -5.72 10.72 -6.12
CA ILE A 141 -4.53 10.83 -5.27
C ILE A 141 -4.91 11.45 -3.92
N LEU A 142 -4.52 10.80 -2.82
CA LEU A 142 -4.82 11.25 -1.47
C LEU A 142 -3.56 11.36 -0.58
N PHE A 143 -2.65 10.41 -0.67
CA PHE A 143 -1.44 10.38 0.16
C PHE A 143 -0.16 10.35 -0.67
N LEU A 144 0.85 11.05 -0.15
CA LEU A 144 2.22 11.05 -0.65
C LEU A 144 3.10 10.56 0.50
N HIS A 145 3.56 9.32 0.42
CA HIS A 145 4.40 8.67 1.42
C HIS A 145 5.86 8.72 0.95
N HIS A 146 6.75 9.33 1.73
CA HIS A 146 8.17 9.41 1.37
C HIS A 146 8.90 8.10 1.70
N ASN A 147 9.17 7.26 0.69
CA ASN A 147 9.92 6.01 0.87
C ASN A 147 11.43 6.24 0.79
N GLY A 148 11.87 7.23 -0.01
CA GLY A 148 13.28 7.56 -0.22
C GLY A 148 13.83 8.61 0.76
N LYS A 149 14.24 9.78 0.24
CA LYS A 149 14.74 10.91 1.07
C LYS A 149 13.63 11.42 2.00
N LYS A 150 13.65 10.97 3.27
CA LYS A 150 12.73 11.41 4.33
C LYS A 150 13.17 12.71 4.99
N LEU A 151 14.49 12.92 5.10
CA LEU A 151 15.08 14.13 5.66
C LEU A 151 15.81 14.88 4.54
N ILE A 152 15.53 16.17 4.39
CA ILE A 152 16.20 17.05 3.45
C ILE A 152 16.78 18.20 4.30
N GLY A 153 18.10 18.34 4.32
CA GLY A 153 18.77 19.43 5.05
C GLY A 153 18.40 20.80 4.47
N GLU A 154 18.53 21.85 5.28
CA GLU A 154 18.11 23.23 4.93
C GLU A 154 18.65 23.72 3.58
N GLU A 155 19.88 23.35 3.21
CA GLU A 155 20.53 23.81 1.97
C GLU A 155 19.92 23.23 0.67
N GLU A 156 19.27 22.05 0.69
CA GLU A 156 18.70 21.42 -0.51
C GLU A 156 17.26 21.88 -0.82
N THR A 157 16.57 22.47 0.17
CA THR A 157 15.12 22.74 0.09
C THR A 157 14.73 23.82 -0.94
N SER A 158 15.63 24.75 -1.29
CA SER A 158 15.29 25.84 -2.22
C SER A 158 15.63 25.59 -3.70
N LYS A 159 16.43 24.55 -4.03
CA LYS A 159 17.01 24.41 -5.38
C LYS A 159 16.52 23.22 -6.21
N THR A 160 15.93 22.19 -5.61
CA THR A 160 15.61 20.95 -6.36
C THR A 160 14.13 20.59 -6.25
N ARG A 161 13.38 20.70 -7.36
CA ARG A 161 12.03 20.13 -7.44
C ARG A 161 12.14 18.60 -7.31
N VAL A 162 11.62 18.05 -6.23
CA VAL A 162 11.74 16.61 -5.90
C VAL A 162 10.73 15.77 -6.70
N TRP A 163 9.60 16.37 -7.09
CA TRP A 163 8.56 15.74 -7.90
C TRP A 163 8.31 16.55 -9.17
N THR A 164 8.48 15.90 -10.32
CA THR A 164 8.21 16.45 -11.65
C THR A 164 7.42 15.47 -12.52
N HIS A 165 7.39 14.19 -12.13
CA HIS A 165 6.79 13.10 -12.88
C HIS A 165 6.02 12.20 -11.93
N LEU A 166 4.92 11.64 -12.44
CA LEU A 166 4.12 10.64 -11.77
C LEU A 166 4.14 9.38 -12.64
N GLN A 167 4.67 8.28 -12.09
CA GLN A 167 4.47 6.96 -12.64
C GLN A 167 3.22 6.38 -11.98
N SER A 168 2.13 6.26 -12.75
CA SER A 168 0.90 5.67 -12.26
C SER A 168 0.48 4.49 -13.11
N PHE A 169 -0.32 3.63 -12.52
CA PHE A 169 -1.07 2.65 -13.26
C PHE A 169 -2.12 3.35 -14.13
N VAL A 170 -2.31 2.91 -15.38
CA VAL A 170 -3.40 3.38 -16.24
C VAL A 170 -4.59 2.46 -16.04
N PHE A 171 -5.58 2.99 -15.32
CA PHE A 171 -6.82 2.28 -15.03
C PHE A 171 -7.76 2.31 -16.23
N PRO A 172 -8.37 1.17 -16.61
CA PRO A 172 -9.51 1.19 -17.50
C PRO A 172 -10.70 1.80 -16.75
N LYS A 173 -11.55 2.58 -17.44
CA LYS A 173 -12.67 3.33 -16.84
C LYS A 173 -13.68 2.47 -16.06
N ASN A 174 -13.71 1.15 -16.28
CA ASN A 174 -14.65 0.23 -15.65
C ASN A 174 -13.88 -0.89 -14.92
N LEU A 175 -13.64 -0.70 -13.63
CA LEU A 175 -12.89 -1.66 -12.81
C LEU A 175 -13.78 -2.77 -12.20
N ALA A 176 -15.10 -2.54 -12.11
CA ALA A 176 -16.06 -3.54 -11.65
C ALA A 176 -16.08 -4.80 -12.54
N SER A 177 -15.61 -4.71 -13.80
CA SER A 177 -15.60 -5.84 -14.75
C SER A 177 -14.31 -6.66 -14.76
N VAL A 178 -13.23 -6.26 -14.07
CA VAL A 178 -11.96 -7.03 -14.00
C VAL A 178 -11.86 -7.83 -12.69
N ASN A 179 -13.01 -8.24 -12.17
CA ASN A 179 -13.12 -8.85 -10.84
C ASN A 179 -13.13 -10.39 -10.84
N VAL A 180 -12.99 -11.04 -12.01
CA VAL A 180 -13.24 -12.48 -12.11
C VAL A 180 -11.95 -13.32 -12.07
N ASN A 181 -10.77 -12.74 -12.35
CA ASN A 181 -9.53 -13.51 -12.42
C ASN A 181 -8.28 -12.72 -11.96
N THR A 182 -7.80 -13.03 -10.75
CA THR A 182 -6.40 -13.40 -10.49
C THR A 182 -5.35 -12.91 -11.49
N ASN A 183 -5.07 -13.82 -12.41
CA ASN A 183 -3.97 -13.75 -13.36
C ASN A 183 -4.19 -12.68 -14.43
N GLU A 184 -5.43 -12.51 -14.90
CA GLU A 184 -5.77 -11.48 -15.89
C GLU A 184 -5.56 -10.07 -15.30
N ARG A 185 -5.91 -9.88 -14.02
CA ARG A 185 -5.61 -8.64 -13.30
C ARG A 185 -4.09 -8.39 -13.26
N TYR A 186 -3.27 -9.40 -12.97
CA TYR A 186 -1.81 -9.22 -12.91
C TYR A 186 -1.17 -8.97 -14.26
N GLU A 187 -1.54 -9.72 -15.29
CA GLU A 187 -1.02 -9.53 -16.64
C GLU A 187 -1.36 -8.13 -17.17
N TYR A 188 -2.59 -7.68 -16.92
CA TYR A 188 -3.01 -6.32 -17.19
C TYR A 188 -2.22 -5.30 -16.35
N MET A 189 -1.98 -5.58 -15.07
CA MET A 189 -1.21 -4.70 -14.20
C MET A 189 0.26 -4.53 -14.61
N ALA A 190 0.91 -5.60 -15.05
CA ALA A 190 2.32 -5.56 -15.46
C ALA A 190 2.54 -4.73 -16.74
N THR A 191 1.52 -4.64 -17.60
CA THR A 191 1.62 -4.03 -18.94
C THR A 191 1.11 -2.59 -19.02
N ASN A 192 0.36 -2.11 -18.02
CA ASN A 192 -0.33 -0.81 -18.06
C ASN A 192 0.20 0.24 -17.07
N TYR A 193 1.46 0.14 -16.61
CA TYR A 193 2.13 1.23 -15.91
C TYR A 193 2.68 2.27 -16.89
N HIS A 194 2.31 3.54 -16.71
CA HIS A 194 2.79 4.63 -17.54
C HIS A 194 3.38 5.77 -16.71
N VAL A 195 4.49 6.33 -17.18
CA VAL A 195 5.06 7.56 -16.62
C VAL A 195 4.42 8.76 -17.34
N ARG A 196 3.75 9.62 -16.57
CA ARG A 196 3.20 10.89 -17.05
C ARG A 196 4.04 12.04 -16.48
N ILE A 197 4.37 13.01 -17.34
CA ILE A 197 4.96 14.28 -16.92
C ILE A 197 3.84 15.13 -16.33
N VAL A 198 3.93 15.46 -15.05
CA VAL A 198 3.00 16.41 -14.44
C VAL A 198 3.76 17.72 -14.31
N GLY A 199 3.61 18.59 -15.32
CA GLY A 199 4.18 19.93 -15.29
C GLY A 199 3.63 20.68 -14.09
N GLY A 200 4.50 20.97 -13.12
CA GLY A 200 4.12 21.47 -11.80
C GLY A 200 3.32 22.78 -11.83
N GLY A 201 2.02 22.66 -11.62
CA GLY A 201 1.24 23.55 -10.78
C GLY A 201 0.88 22.78 -9.51
N ILE A 202 0.90 23.46 -8.37
CA ILE A 202 0.52 22.94 -7.05
C ILE A 202 -0.66 21.97 -7.20
N PHE A 203 -0.51 20.73 -6.70
CA PHE A 203 -1.63 19.81 -6.51
C PHE A 203 -2.64 20.53 -5.61
N ARG A 204 -3.65 21.17 -6.24
CA ARG A 204 -4.79 21.79 -5.59
C ARG A 204 -5.97 20.84 -5.72
#